data_AF-A0A924QKU0-F1
#
_entry.id   AF-A0A924QKU0-F1
#
_cell.length_a   1.000
_cell.length_b   1.000
_cell.length_c   1.000
_cell.angle_alpha   90.00
_cell.angle_beta   90.00
_cell.angle_gamma   90.00
#
_symmetry.space_group_name_H-M   'P 1'
#
loop_
_entity.id
_entity.type
_entity.pdbx_description
1 polymer ?
#
loop_
_entity_poly.entity_id
_entity_poly.type
_entity_poly.pdbx_seq_one_letter_code
_entity_poly.pdbx_strand_id
1 'polypeptide(L)'
;MKAINLNNSMTLGTVFFDTVVLVDCTYKQHPVKQAMTLGLVEKFSTTGQTVISMQVLIELYNVLINQQKIAARLAAVLVSSYALCPVVESDLALVQSAIARTLQPPKSGR
;
A
#
# COMPACT_ATOMS: atom_id res chain seq x y z
N MET A 1 -7.09 -40.07 -17.15
CA MET A 1 -7.37 -38.71 -16.64
C MET A 1 -6.50 -38.48 -15.43
N LYS A 2 -5.50 -37.58 -15.51
CA LYS A 2 -4.65 -37.20 -14.37
C LYS A 2 -5.37 -36.11 -13.59
N ALA A 3 -5.75 -36.40 -12.34
CA ALA A 3 -6.13 -35.36 -11.40
C ALA A 3 -4.88 -34.54 -11.10
N ILE A 4 -4.88 -33.27 -11.51
CA ILE A 4 -3.85 -32.31 -11.13
C ILE A 4 -4.12 -31.94 -9.68
N ASN A 5 -3.16 -32.27 -8.83
CA ASN A 5 -3.16 -32.00 -7.41
C ASN A 5 -3.03 -30.47 -7.21
N LEU A 6 -4.13 -29.81 -6.84
CA LEU A 6 -4.23 -28.36 -6.59
C LEU A 6 -3.57 -27.93 -5.27
N ASN A 7 -2.46 -28.57 -4.89
CA ASN A 7 -1.61 -28.09 -3.80
C ASN A 7 -0.64 -27.04 -4.33
N ASN A 8 -1.15 -26.03 -5.04
CA ASN A 8 -0.43 -24.80 -5.24
C ASN A 8 -0.86 -23.88 -4.09
N SER A 9 -0.24 -24.09 -2.94
CA SER A 9 -0.28 -23.15 -1.82
C SER A 9 0.31 -21.85 -2.35
N MET A 10 -0.55 -20.98 -2.91
CA MET A 10 -0.25 -19.58 -3.06
C MET A 10 -0.03 -19.09 -1.63
N THR A 11 1.23 -18.96 -1.23
CA THR A 11 1.58 -17.97 -0.22
C THR A 11 1.02 -16.67 -0.76
N LEU A 12 -0.18 -16.29 -0.32
CA LEU A 12 -0.72 -14.98 -0.65
C LEU A 12 0.25 -13.98 -0.06
N GLY A 13 1.11 -13.44 -0.92
CA GLY A 13 2.15 -12.52 -0.54
C GLY A 13 1.53 -11.30 0.13
N THR A 14 2.24 -10.75 1.11
CA THR A 14 1.90 -9.48 1.71
C THR A 14 1.84 -8.40 0.62
N VAL A 15 0.75 -7.64 0.60
CA VAL A 15 0.52 -6.52 -0.31
C VAL A 15 0.88 -5.21 0.39
N PHE A 16 1.76 -4.44 -0.24
CA PHE A 16 2.04 -3.06 0.15
C PHE A 16 1.17 -2.11 -0.67
N PHE A 17 0.44 -1.21 0.00
CA PHE A 17 -0.21 -0.10 -0.68
C PHE A 17 0.71 1.12 -0.73
N ASP A 18 0.89 1.63 -1.94
CA ASP A 18 1.53 2.91 -2.21
C ASP A 18 0.52 4.06 -2.05
N THR A 19 1.01 5.28 -1.85
CA THR A 19 0.22 6.49 -1.70
C THR A 19 -0.72 6.70 -2.89
N VAL A 20 -0.27 6.44 -4.12
CA VAL A 20 -1.10 6.59 -5.33
C VAL A 20 -2.37 5.75 -5.27
N VAL A 21 -2.27 4.51 -4.79
CA VAL A 21 -3.41 3.61 -4.63
C VAL A 21 -4.41 4.20 -3.65
N LEU A 22 -3.95 4.67 -2.50
CA LEU A 22 -4.83 5.23 -1.47
C LEU A 22 -5.45 6.58 -1.88
N VAL A 23 -4.72 7.38 -2.65
CA VAL A 23 -5.22 8.64 -3.23
C VAL A 23 -6.33 8.39 -4.24
N ASP A 24 -6.21 7.34 -5.07
CA ASP A 24 -7.25 6.97 -6.03
C ASP A 24 -8.58 6.60 -5.34
N CYS A 25 -8.55 6.09 -4.10
CA CYS A 25 -9.77 5.82 -3.33
C CYS A 25 -10.60 7.07 -3.04
N THR A 26 -9.99 8.26 -3.04
CA THR A 26 -10.69 9.53 -2.74
C THR A 26 -10.90 10.42 -3.97
N TYR A 27 -10.33 10.05 -5.13
CA TYR A 27 -10.28 10.88 -6.32
C TYR A 27 -11.57 10.79 -7.18
N LYS A 28 -12.54 11.66 -6.88
CA LYS A 28 -13.87 11.65 -7.51
C LYS A 28 -13.88 11.91 -9.04
N GLN A 29 -12.82 12.48 -9.60
CA GLN A 29 -12.75 12.79 -11.04
C GLN A 29 -12.53 11.53 -11.91
N HIS A 30 -12.18 10.39 -11.31
CA HIS A 30 -11.94 9.13 -12.01
C HIS A 30 -12.76 7.99 -11.39
N PRO A 31 -14.10 8.00 -11.49
CA PRO A 31 -14.98 7.11 -10.73
C PRO A 31 -14.74 5.62 -11.01
N VAL A 32 -14.38 5.25 -12.25
CA VAL A 32 -14.05 3.86 -12.60
C VAL A 32 -12.76 3.42 -11.90
N LYS A 33 -11.72 4.26 -11.93
CA LYS A 33 -10.44 3.99 -11.26
C LYS A 33 -10.64 3.92 -9.75
N GLN A 34 -11.40 4.85 -9.20
CA GLN A 34 -11.76 4.88 -7.78
C GLN A 34 -12.46 3.60 -7.34
N ALA A 35 -13.49 3.15 -8.08
CA ALA A 35 -14.23 1.93 -7.75
C ALA A 35 -13.33 0.69 -7.80
N MET A 36 -12.46 0.57 -8.82
CA MET A 36 -11.49 -0.52 -8.90
C MET A 36 -10.53 -0.51 -7.72
N THR A 37 -9.97 0.65 -7.38
CA THR A 37 -8.99 0.74 -6.29
C THR A 37 -9.64 0.51 -4.92
N LEU A 38 -10.86 0.99 -4.69
CA LEU A 38 -11.64 0.67 -3.49
C LEU A 38 -11.85 -0.84 -3.35
N GLY A 39 -12.21 -1.53 -4.43
CA GLY A 39 -12.38 -2.99 -4.41
C GLY A 39 -11.07 -3.75 -4.14
N LEU A 40 -9.93 -3.26 -4.66
CA LEU A 40 -8.62 -3.84 -4.35
C LEU A 40 -8.27 -3.66 -2.87
N VAL A 41 -8.43 -2.45 -2.34
CA VAL A 41 -8.17 -2.13 -0.94
C VAL A 41 -9.04 -2.98 -0.02
N GLU A 42 -10.35 -3.07 -0.28
CA GLU A 42 -11.28 -3.88 0.50
C GLU A 42 -10.88 -5.36 0.49
N LYS A 43 -10.59 -5.92 -0.71
CA LYS A 43 -10.20 -7.32 -0.87
C LYS A 43 -8.95 -7.67 -0.06
N PHE A 44 -7.90 -6.86 -0.10
CA PHE A 44 -6.64 -7.21 0.58
C PHE A 44 -6.61 -6.77 2.05
N SER A 45 -7.41 -5.77 2.44
CA SER A 45 -7.53 -5.39 3.85
C SER A 45 -8.26 -6.46 4.65
N THR A 46 -9.27 -7.11 4.05
CA THR A 46 -10.05 -8.18 4.68
C THR A 46 -9.30 -9.50 4.82
N THR A 47 -8.30 -9.77 3.96
CA THR A 47 -7.48 -10.99 4.05
C THR A 47 -6.34 -10.88 5.08
N GLY A 48 -6.16 -9.72 5.73
CA GLY A 48 -5.08 -9.49 6.68
C GLY A 48 -3.68 -9.50 6.06
N GLN A 49 -3.60 -9.44 4.73
CA GLN A 49 -2.33 -9.50 3.98
C GLN A 49 -1.82 -8.13 3.58
N THR A 50 -2.47 -7.07 4.04
CA THR A 50 -2.08 -5.69 3.72
C THR A 50 -1.11 -5.17 4.77
N VAL A 51 -0.07 -4.49 4.31
CA VAL A 51 0.81 -3.66 5.13
C VAL A 51 0.94 -2.27 4.50
N ILE A 52 1.13 -1.26 5.33
CA ILE A 52 1.27 0.13 4.89
C ILE A 52 2.51 0.71 5.57
N SER A 53 3.26 1.58 4.89
CA SER A 53 4.38 2.26 5.53
C SER A 53 3.93 3.56 6.21
N MET A 54 4.62 3.95 7.28
CA MET A 54 4.40 5.26 7.92
C MET A 54 4.54 6.41 6.91
N GLN A 55 5.50 6.30 5.98
CA GLN A 55 5.72 7.30 4.93
C GLN A 55 4.50 7.46 4.01
N VAL A 56 3.84 6.36 3.64
CA VAL A 56 2.62 6.40 2.81
C VAL A 56 1.48 7.12 3.53
N LEU A 57 1.31 6.90 4.84
CA LEU A 57 0.28 7.60 5.62
C LEU A 57 0.54 9.12 5.71
N ILE A 58 1.80 9.51 5.90
CA ILE A 58 2.21 10.92 5.91
C ILE A 58 1.96 11.58 4.56
N GLU A 59 2.38 10.92 3.47
CA GLU A 59 2.20 11.43 2.13
C GLU A 59 0.71 11.52 1.76
N LEU A 60 -0.08 10.50 2.09
CA LEU A 60 -1.53 10.50 1.89
C LEU A 60 -2.17 11.71 2.59
N TYR A 61 -1.87 11.95 3.87
CA TYR A 61 -2.40 13.10 4.59
C TYR A 61 -2.09 14.42 3.86
N ASN A 62 -0.83 14.59 3.43
CA ASN A 62 -0.37 15.77 2.71
C ASN A 62 -1.08 15.95 1.36
N VAL A 63 -1.31 14.86 0.60
CA VAL A 63 -2.06 14.92 -0.67
C VAL A 63 -3.52 15.32 -0.42
N LEU A 64 -4.18 14.72 0.58
CA LEU A 64 -5.58 14.99 0.89
C LEU A 64 -5.80 16.48 1.24
N ILE A 65 -4.94 17.07 2.08
CA ILE A 65 -5.10 18.47 2.50
C ILE A 65 -4.61 19.47 1.44
N ASN A 66 -3.45 19.22 0.81
CA ASN A 66 -2.80 20.24 -0.01
C ASN A 66 -3.25 20.18 -1.46
N GLN A 67 -3.54 18.99 -1.98
CA GLN A 67 -3.90 18.80 -3.39
C GLN A 67 -5.42 18.64 -3.55
N GLN A 68 -6.05 17.74 -2.78
CA GLN A 68 -7.49 17.50 -2.88
C GLN A 68 -8.36 18.48 -2.06
N LYS A 69 -7.73 19.32 -1.23
CA LYS A 69 -8.39 20.32 -0.39
C LYS A 69 -9.46 19.72 0.54
N ILE A 70 -9.25 18.48 1.00
CA ILE A 70 -10.10 17.85 2.00
C ILE A 70 -9.84 18.51 3.36
N ALA A 71 -10.91 18.74 4.13
CA ALA A 71 -10.79 19.31 5.46
C ALA A 71 -9.86 18.46 6.35
N ALA A 72 -8.94 19.11 7.06
CA ALA A 72 -7.88 18.43 7.83
C ALA A 72 -8.40 17.35 8.80
N ARG A 73 -9.55 17.60 9.45
CA ARG A 73 -10.21 16.63 10.33
C ARG A 73 -10.66 15.37 9.57
N LEU A 74 -11.22 15.53 8.38
CA LEU A 74 -11.65 14.39 7.56
C LEU A 74 -10.45 13.63 7.00
N ALA A 75 -9.39 14.33 6.58
CA ALA A 75 -8.14 13.71 6.15
C ALA A 75 -7.51 12.87 7.28
N ALA A 76 -7.49 13.38 8.51
CA ALA A 76 -6.99 12.64 9.67
C ALA A 76 -7.79 11.37 9.95
N VAL A 77 -9.12 11.43 9.84
CA VAL A 77 -10.00 10.26 9.99
C VAL A 77 -9.70 9.21 8.90
N LEU A 78 -9.59 9.62 7.64
CA LEU A 78 -9.29 8.72 6.53
C LEU A 78 -7.93 8.03 6.71
N VAL A 79 -6.89 8.78 7.05
CA VAL A 79 -5.54 8.23 7.30
C VAL A 79 -5.56 7.26 8.48
N SER A 80 -6.29 7.59 9.56
CA SER A 80 -6.42 6.72 10.73
C SER A 80 -7.12 5.40 10.40
N SER A 81 -8.06 5.38 9.45
CA SER A 81 -8.69 4.13 8.99
C SER A 81 -7.69 3.20 8.30
N TYR A 82 -6.73 3.74 7.55
CA TYR A 82 -5.66 2.94 6.94
C TYR A 82 -4.64 2.44 7.96
N ALA A 83 -4.42 3.18 9.06
CA ALA A 83 -3.55 2.77 10.16
C ALA A 83 -4.09 1.56 10.97
N LEU A 84 -5.29 1.05 10.65
CA LEU A 84 -5.78 -0.23 11.16
C LEU A 84 -5.09 -1.44 10.51
N CYS A 85 -4.46 -1.24 9.34
CA CYS A 85 -3.55 -2.24 8.77
C CYS A 85 -2.22 -2.23 9.55
N PRO A 86 -1.47 -3.34 9.60
CA PRO A 86 -0.11 -3.33 10.12
C PRO A 86 0.74 -2.23 9.45
N VAL A 87 1.26 -1.32 10.27
CA VAL A 87 2.09 -0.20 9.81
C VAL A 87 3.56 -0.55 9.99
N VAL A 88 4.32 -0.43 8.90
CA VAL A 88 5.78 -0.51 8.92
C VAL A 88 6.35 0.87 9.22
N GLU A 89 6.92 1.01 10.41
CA GLU A 89 7.61 2.23 10.81
C GLU A 89 8.86 2.45 9.94
N SER A 90 9.09 3.71 9.59
CA SER A 90 10.27 4.10 8.82
C SER A 90 11.29 4.70 9.78
N ASP A 91 12.40 4.00 9.97
CA ASP A 91 13.54 4.47 10.75
C ASP A 91 14.78 4.65 9.87
N LEU A 92 15.84 5.22 10.46
CA LEU A 92 17.09 5.45 9.75
C LEU A 92 17.73 4.15 9.28
N ALA A 93 17.59 3.07 10.04
CA ALA A 93 18.18 1.77 9.71
C ALA A 93 17.53 1.16 8.46
N LEU A 94 16.20 1.25 8.33
CA LEU A 94 15.45 0.79 7.17
C LEU A 94 15.84 1.58 5.92
N VAL A 95 15.99 2.90 6.05
CA VAL A 95 16.44 3.78 4.96
C VAL A 95 17.86 3.41 4.51
N GLN A 96 18.79 3.27 5.45
CA GLN A 96 20.18 2.86 5.15
C GLN A 96 20.23 1.47 4.50
N SER A 97 19.41 0.53 4.97
CA SER A 97 19.29 -0.81 4.38
C SER A 97 18.77 -0.75 2.94
N ALA A 98 17.78 0.10 2.66
CA ALA A 98 17.27 0.30 1.31
C ALA A 98 18.34 0.85 0.37
N ILE A 99 19.08 1.89 0.80
CA ILE A 99 20.19 2.47 0.03
C ILE A 99 21.26 1.42 -0.26
N ALA A 100 21.69 0.66 0.76
CA ALA A 100 22.71 -0.37 0.61
C ALA A 100 22.31 -1.42 -0.43
N ARG A 101 21.04 -1.82 -0.49
CA ARG A 101 20.53 -2.74 -1.52
C ARG A 101 20.61 -2.17 -2.93
N THR A 102 20.35 -0.88 -3.10
CA THR A 102 20.43 -0.21 -4.41
C THR A 102 21.88 -0.06 -4.90
N LEU A 103 22.83 0.06 -3.97
CA LEU A 103 24.26 0.18 -4.29
C LEU A 103 24.93 -1.17 -4.60
N GLN A 104 24.28 -2.30 -4.30
CA GLN A 104 24.81 -3.61 -4.69
C GLN A 104 24.74 -3.76 -6.21
N PRO A 105 25.84 -4.10 -6.90
CA PRO A 105 25.79 -4.41 -8.32
C PRO A 105 24.83 -5.59 -8.54
N PRO A 106 24.06 -5.62 -9.64
CA PRO A 106 23.16 -6.73 -9.91
C PRO A 106 23.98 -8.01 -9.86
N LYS A 107 23.51 -9.00 -9.06
CA LYS A 107 24.14 -10.32 -9.02
C LYS A 107 24.15 -10.84 -10.45
N SER A 108 25.34 -10.90 -11.07
CA SER A 108 25.52 -11.51 -12.38
C SER A 108 25.06 -12.96 -12.27
N GLY A 109 23.88 -13.26 -12.80
CA GLY A 109 23.37 -14.61 -12.89
C GLY A 109 24.37 -15.46 -13.67
N ARG A 110 24.92 -16.47 -13.01
CA ARG A 110 25.47 -17.65 -13.67
C ARG A 110 24.37 -18.70 -13.68
#